data_AF-A0A1L9GKS3-F1
#
_entry.id   AF-A0A1L9GKS3-F1
#
_cell.length_a   1.000
_cell.length_b   1.000
_cell.length_c   1.000
_cell.angle_alpha   90.00
_cell.angle_beta   90.00
_cell.angle_gamma   90.00
#
_symmetry.space_group_name_H-M   'P 1'
#
loop_
_entity.id
_entity.type
_entity.pdbx_description
1 polymer ?
#
loop_
_entity_poly.entity_id
_entity_poly.type
_entity_poly.pdbx_seq_one_letter_code
_entity_poly.pdbx_strand_id
1 'polypeptide(L)'
;MSLQKPTTHTLIDRKLIVYQRERSAIWQCRFNVDGRWQRASTGERDLAEAKAKAHDILVEANTLKKLNVAPITRRFKDIANAVIKKLKAEMASGNGKAIYKDYITAIDKYFIPTLGKFAVNNIGYKELELLDKARIKKMEKQPTRSTLLNHNAALKMIFDEAIYKGYMVELNRPKLVAKGKASERRAEFTLDETRAIKSNFEAWIKKGRADSVELRKLMRDYVYVLLDTGARPGKELLELKWTQLELKMYPTIKKTGMIEAPNEYDDRGSETL
;
A
#
# COMPACT_ATOMS: atom_id res chain seq x y z
N MET A 1 14.65 1.57 -39.97
CA MET A 1 15.81 1.07 -39.21
C MET A 1 16.42 2.24 -38.45
N SER A 2 16.49 2.19 -37.12
CA SER A 2 17.15 3.26 -36.35
C SER A 2 18.65 3.24 -36.65
N LEU A 3 19.21 4.38 -37.03
CA LEU A 3 20.65 4.54 -37.28
C LEU A 3 21.41 4.24 -35.98
N GLN A 4 22.19 3.15 -35.97
CA GLN A 4 23.07 2.84 -34.85
C GLN A 4 24.11 3.95 -34.74
N LYS A 5 24.23 4.55 -33.55
CA LYS A 5 25.30 5.52 -33.28
C LYS A 5 26.66 4.83 -33.47
N PRO A 6 27.68 5.51 -34.00
CA PRO A 6 29.02 4.93 -34.20
C PRO A 6 29.67 4.45 -32.90
N THR A 7 29.21 4.98 -31.75
CA THR A 7 29.62 4.59 -30.39
C THR A 7 28.90 3.34 -29.87
N THR A 8 28.21 2.57 -30.72
CA THR A 8 27.49 1.34 -30.37
C THR A 8 27.95 0.19 -31.26
N HIS A 9 28.44 -0.88 -30.64
CA HIS A 9 28.93 -2.08 -31.31
C HIS A 9 28.14 -3.29 -30.83
N THR A 10 27.53 -4.01 -31.77
CA THR A 10 26.87 -5.29 -31.46
C THR A 10 27.91 -6.41 -31.52
N LEU A 11 28.09 -7.15 -30.43
CA LEU A 11 29.06 -8.25 -30.35
C LEU A 11 28.39 -9.60 -30.62
N ILE A 12 27.22 -9.80 -30.03
CA ILE A 12 26.40 -11.00 -30.24
C ILE A 12 24.98 -10.52 -30.50
N ASP A 13 24.43 -10.89 -31.66
CA ASP A 13 23.10 -10.43 -32.03
C ASP A 13 22.07 -10.80 -30.95
N ARG A 14 21.22 -9.81 -30.63
CA ARG A 14 20.19 -9.86 -29.58
C ARG A 14 20.64 -10.30 -28.19
N LYS A 15 21.96 -10.44 -27.94
CA LYS A 15 22.50 -10.92 -26.67
C LYS A 15 23.52 -9.98 -26.03
N LEU A 16 24.40 -9.33 -26.80
CA LEU A 16 25.46 -8.51 -26.25
C LEU A 16 25.76 -7.30 -27.15
N ILE A 17 25.64 -6.12 -26.56
CA ILE A 17 25.89 -4.83 -27.22
C ILE A 17 26.80 -4.01 -26.31
N VAL A 18 27.90 -3.48 -26.85
CA VAL A 18 28.79 -2.56 -26.16
C VAL A 18 28.55 -1.15 -26.70
N TYR A 19 28.48 -0.16 -25.81
CA TYR A 19 28.23 1.22 -26.19
C TYR A 19 28.91 2.21 -25.24
N GLN A 20 29.27 3.38 -25.76
CA GLN A 20 29.79 4.49 -24.98
C GLN A 20 28.72 5.59 -24.85
N ARG A 21 28.61 6.22 -23.68
CA ARG A 21 27.69 7.36 -23.47
C ARG A 21 28.37 8.66 -23.87
N GLU A 22 27.59 9.63 -24.35
CA GLU A 22 28.09 10.95 -24.78
C GLU A 22 28.94 11.68 -23.74
N ARG A 23 28.70 11.45 -22.44
CA ARG A 23 29.43 12.08 -21.32
C ARG A 23 30.35 11.15 -20.54
N SER A 24 30.71 9.98 -21.08
CA SER A 24 31.56 9.02 -20.37
C SER A 24 32.58 8.40 -21.30
N ALA A 25 33.85 8.48 -20.93
CA ALA A 25 34.94 7.79 -21.62
C ALA A 25 34.93 6.27 -21.39
N ILE A 26 34.16 5.79 -20.39
CA ILE A 26 34.11 4.38 -20.03
C ILE A 26 33.06 3.66 -20.89
N TRP A 27 33.45 2.54 -21.49
CA TRP A 27 32.55 1.68 -22.23
C TRP A 27 31.56 0.96 -21.29
N GLN A 28 30.35 0.75 -21.79
CA GLN A 28 29.29 0.02 -21.10
C GLN A 28 28.79 -1.11 -21.98
N CYS A 29 28.21 -2.13 -21.36
CA CYS A 29 27.56 -3.20 -22.08
C CYS A 29 26.08 -3.30 -21.70
N ARG A 30 25.28 -3.72 -22.68
CA ARG A 30 23.92 -4.24 -22.54
C ARG A 30 23.97 -5.70 -22.90
N PHE A 31 23.49 -6.55 -22.02
CA PHE A 31 23.48 -7.97 -22.25
C PHE A 31 22.11 -8.57 -21.90
N ASN A 32 21.71 -9.60 -22.63
CA ASN A 32 20.45 -10.28 -22.44
C ASN A 32 20.68 -11.62 -21.73
N VAL A 33 20.06 -11.78 -20.57
CA VAL A 33 19.99 -13.05 -19.86
C VAL A 33 18.52 -13.37 -19.67
N ASP A 34 18.06 -14.48 -20.27
CA ASP A 34 16.69 -14.98 -20.15
C ASP A 34 15.59 -14.04 -20.66
N GLY A 35 15.84 -13.38 -21.79
CA GLY A 35 14.90 -12.40 -22.35
C GLY A 35 14.93 -11.05 -21.62
N ARG A 36 15.73 -10.90 -20.56
CA ARG A 36 15.84 -9.65 -19.79
C ARG A 36 17.13 -8.92 -20.12
N TRP A 37 16.97 -7.71 -20.64
CA TRP A 37 18.10 -6.82 -20.91
C TRP A 37 18.61 -6.15 -19.64
N GLN A 38 19.90 -6.35 -19.39
CA GLN A 38 20.63 -5.79 -18.27
C GLN A 38 21.73 -4.87 -18.76
N ARG A 39 22.25 -4.01 -17.87
CA ARG A 39 23.31 -3.04 -18.20
C ARG A 39 24.40 -3.11 -17.15
N ALA A 40 25.66 -3.14 -17.59
CA ALA A 40 26.83 -3.05 -16.73
C ALA A 40 27.88 -2.12 -17.35
N SER A 41 28.77 -1.59 -16.51
CA SER A 41 29.95 -0.86 -16.98
C SER A 41 31.05 -1.88 -17.23
N THR A 42 31.80 -1.77 -18.33
CA THR A 42 32.99 -2.61 -18.51
C THR A 42 34.14 -2.11 -17.65
N GLY A 43 34.18 -0.79 -17.38
CA GLY A 43 35.27 -0.16 -16.63
C GLY A 43 36.42 0.30 -17.53
N GLU A 44 36.45 -0.20 -18.75
CA GLU A 44 37.53 0.03 -19.70
C GLU A 44 37.28 1.25 -20.59
N ARG A 45 38.37 1.91 -20.99
CA ARG A 45 38.39 3.03 -21.94
C ARG A 45 38.75 2.56 -23.36
N ASP A 46 39.55 1.51 -23.46
CA ASP A 46 39.88 0.88 -24.73
C ASP A 46 38.73 -0.01 -25.23
N LEU A 47 38.48 0.02 -26.54
CA LEU A 47 37.37 -0.72 -27.14
C LEU A 47 37.64 -2.23 -27.15
N ALA A 48 38.85 -2.69 -27.43
CA ALA A 48 39.17 -4.11 -27.49
C ALA A 48 39.06 -4.75 -26.10
N GLU A 49 39.63 -4.10 -25.09
CA GLU A 49 39.50 -4.52 -23.68
C GLU A 49 38.04 -4.51 -23.22
N ALA A 50 37.28 -3.46 -23.58
CA ALA A 50 35.85 -3.38 -23.27
C ALA A 50 35.04 -4.53 -23.90
N LYS A 51 35.38 -4.97 -25.12
CA LYS A 51 34.72 -6.11 -25.76
C LYS A 51 35.00 -7.41 -25.02
N ALA A 52 36.27 -7.68 -24.67
CA ALA A 52 36.65 -8.86 -23.90
C ALA A 52 35.93 -8.88 -22.53
N LYS A 53 35.97 -7.76 -21.81
CA LYS A 53 35.29 -7.63 -20.52
C LYS A 53 33.78 -7.78 -20.62
N ALA A 54 33.16 -7.31 -21.70
CA ALA A 54 31.73 -7.49 -21.93
C ALA A 54 31.35 -8.97 -22.17
N HIS A 55 32.23 -9.75 -22.81
CA HIS A 55 32.05 -11.21 -22.92
C HIS A 55 32.14 -11.88 -21.56
N ASP A 56 33.15 -11.53 -20.74
CA ASP A 56 33.30 -12.09 -19.38
C ASP A 56 32.05 -11.82 -18.53
N ILE A 57 31.54 -10.58 -18.55
CA ILE A 57 30.31 -10.21 -17.83
C ILE A 57 29.13 -11.06 -18.29
N LEU A 58 28.99 -11.33 -19.59
CA LEU A 58 27.92 -12.18 -20.10
C LEU A 58 28.07 -13.63 -19.65
N VAL A 59 29.29 -14.17 -19.66
CA VAL A 59 29.58 -15.54 -19.20
C VAL A 59 29.31 -15.69 -17.71
N GLU A 60 29.78 -14.75 -16.90
CA GLU A 60 29.54 -14.70 -15.46
C GLU A 60 28.04 -14.62 -15.17
N ALA A 61 27.31 -13.72 -15.84
CA ALA A 61 25.88 -13.56 -15.64
C ALA A 61 25.08 -14.83 -16.00
N ASN A 62 25.46 -15.55 -17.07
CA ASN A 62 24.85 -16.83 -17.42
C ASN A 62 25.20 -17.93 -16.41
N THR A 63 26.41 -17.92 -15.87
CA THR A 63 26.86 -18.88 -14.85
C THR A 63 26.11 -18.66 -13.54
N LEU A 64 26.00 -17.41 -13.07
CA LEU A 64 25.20 -17.05 -11.90
C LEU A 64 23.75 -17.48 -12.04
N LYS A 65 23.16 -17.30 -13.24
CA LYS A 65 21.80 -17.80 -13.52
C LYS A 65 21.72 -19.31 -13.39
N LYS A 66 22.67 -20.07 -13.96
CA LYS A 66 22.70 -21.54 -13.85
C LYS A 66 22.78 -21.99 -12.38
N LEU A 67 23.43 -21.20 -11.53
CA LEU A 67 23.54 -21.43 -10.09
C LEU A 67 22.33 -20.89 -9.29
N ASN A 68 21.26 -20.43 -9.95
CA ASN A 68 20.10 -19.79 -9.31
C ASN A 68 20.49 -18.59 -8.41
N VAL A 69 21.48 -17.81 -8.84
CA VAL A 69 21.89 -16.55 -8.22
C VAL A 69 21.50 -15.39 -9.13
N ALA A 70 21.04 -14.28 -8.56
CA ALA A 70 20.69 -13.08 -9.31
C ALA A 70 21.94 -12.52 -10.03
N PRO A 71 21.96 -12.45 -11.38
CA PRO A 71 23.14 -12.02 -12.14
C PRO A 71 23.53 -10.55 -11.88
N ILE A 72 22.53 -9.70 -11.62
CA ILE A 72 22.74 -8.31 -11.20
C ILE A 72 21.78 -8.04 -10.04
N THR A 73 22.28 -7.35 -9.03
CA THR A 73 21.47 -6.80 -7.94
C THR A 73 21.35 -5.28 -8.05
N ARG A 74 20.32 -4.71 -7.43
CA ARG A 74 20.12 -3.26 -7.32
C ARG A 74 20.10 -2.84 -5.85
N ARG A 75 20.33 -1.55 -5.60
CA ARG A 75 20.15 -1.01 -4.25
C ARG A 75 18.69 -1.12 -3.85
N PHE A 76 18.46 -1.42 -2.57
CA PHE A 76 17.12 -1.50 -2.00
C PHE A 76 16.33 -0.21 -2.26
N LYS A 77 16.98 0.96 -2.15
CA LYS A 77 16.38 2.27 -2.42
C LYS A 77 15.77 2.38 -3.82
N ASP A 78 16.43 1.85 -4.84
CA ASP A 78 15.97 1.98 -6.23
C ASP A 78 14.69 1.17 -6.46
N ILE A 79 14.63 -0.03 -5.86
CA ILE A 79 13.46 -0.90 -5.95
C ILE A 79 12.32 -0.34 -5.11
N ALA A 80 12.61 0.13 -3.89
CA ALA A 80 11.65 0.80 -3.03
C ALA A 80 11.00 2.00 -3.71
N ASN A 81 11.79 2.85 -4.39
CA ASN A 81 11.27 3.98 -5.16
C ASN A 81 10.39 3.54 -6.34
N ALA A 82 10.75 2.44 -7.02
CA ALA A 82 9.92 1.89 -8.09
C ALA A 82 8.57 1.39 -7.55
N VAL A 83 8.56 0.74 -6.38
CA VAL A 83 7.33 0.31 -5.70
C VAL A 83 6.50 1.50 -5.26
N ILE A 84 7.09 2.54 -4.66
CA ILE A 84 6.38 3.78 -4.29
C ILE A 84 5.71 4.39 -5.53
N LYS A 85 6.41 4.44 -6.68
CA LYS A 85 5.84 4.96 -7.92
C LYS A 85 4.63 4.14 -8.38
N LYS A 86 4.70 2.81 -8.32
CA LYS A 86 3.57 1.92 -8.65
C LYS A 86 2.39 2.14 -7.71
N LEU A 87 2.62 2.15 -6.39
CA LEU A 87 1.58 2.40 -5.39
C LEU A 87 0.90 3.75 -5.58
N LYS A 88 1.67 4.81 -5.89
CA LYS A 88 1.13 6.14 -6.20
C LYS A 88 0.30 6.14 -7.48
N ALA A 89 0.73 5.43 -8.51
CA ALA A 89 -0.03 5.30 -9.75
C ALA A 89 -1.36 4.56 -9.55
N GLU A 90 -1.37 3.46 -8.77
CA GLU A 90 -2.59 2.73 -8.42
C GLU A 90 -3.57 3.57 -7.60
N MET A 91 -3.06 4.39 -6.67
CA MET A 91 -3.91 5.36 -5.94
C MET A 91 -4.50 6.43 -6.84
N ALA A 92 -3.73 6.92 -7.82
CA ALA A 92 -4.20 7.93 -8.77
C ALA A 92 -5.25 7.38 -9.75
N SER A 93 -5.19 6.09 -10.08
CA SER A 93 -6.16 5.44 -10.97
C SER A 93 -7.47 5.03 -10.30
N GLY A 94 -7.70 5.40 -9.03
CA GLY A 94 -8.94 5.08 -8.30
C GLY A 94 -9.05 3.65 -7.77
N ASN A 95 -8.10 2.77 -8.12
CA ASN A 95 -8.06 1.36 -7.68
C ASN A 95 -7.21 1.13 -6.43
N GLY A 96 -6.58 2.19 -5.90
CA GLY A 96 -5.63 2.09 -4.79
C GLY A 96 -6.31 1.82 -3.46
N LYS A 97 -5.75 0.88 -2.70
CA LYS A 97 -6.18 0.59 -1.32
C LYS A 97 -5.74 1.70 -0.38
N ALA A 98 -6.58 2.06 0.59
CA ALA A 98 -6.26 3.09 1.59
C ALA A 98 -4.93 2.79 2.33
N ILE A 99 -4.63 1.51 2.55
CA ILE A 99 -3.41 1.03 3.24
C ILE A 99 -2.10 1.36 2.48
N TYR A 100 -2.16 1.68 1.19
CA TYR A 100 -0.96 2.03 0.42
C TYR A 100 -0.29 3.30 0.92
N LYS A 101 -1.06 4.23 1.51
CA LYS A 101 -0.50 5.42 2.17
C LYS A 101 0.40 5.03 3.36
N ASP A 102 -0.03 4.04 4.13
CA ASP A 102 0.74 3.52 5.26
C ASP A 102 2.00 2.80 4.78
N TYR A 103 1.91 2.05 3.68
CA TYR A 103 3.06 1.38 3.08
C TYR A 103 4.10 2.38 2.57
N ILE A 104 3.70 3.41 1.81
CA ILE A 104 4.60 4.45 1.34
C ILE A 104 5.27 5.15 2.53
N THR A 105 4.49 5.48 3.56
CA THR A 105 5.02 6.09 4.79
C THR A 105 6.04 5.19 5.47
N ALA A 106 5.79 3.88 5.54
CA ALA A 106 6.72 2.92 6.13
C ALA A 106 8.04 2.84 5.33
N ILE A 107 7.92 2.81 4.00
CA ILE A 107 9.07 2.73 3.09
C ILE A 107 9.93 4.00 3.20
N ASP A 108 9.33 5.19 3.11
CA ASP A 108 10.04 6.46 3.13
C ASP A 108 10.64 6.77 4.51
N LYS A 109 9.89 6.53 5.60
CA LYS A 109 10.33 6.91 6.94
C LYS A 109 11.29 5.90 7.57
N TYR A 110 11.16 4.60 7.27
CA TYR A 110 11.93 3.57 7.96
C TYR A 110 12.82 2.78 7.00
N PHE A 111 12.30 2.31 5.86
CA PHE A 111 13.06 1.34 5.06
C PHE A 111 14.16 1.99 4.23
N ILE A 112 13.87 3.06 3.50
CA ILE A 112 14.88 3.75 2.68
C ILE A 112 16.03 4.31 3.53
N PRO A 113 15.78 5.00 4.67
CA PRO A 113 16.86 5.53 5.49
C PRO A 113 17.77 4.45 6.06
N THR A 114 17.22 3.28 6.41
CA THR A 114 17.98 2.22 7.07
C THR A 114 18.57 1.21 6.08
N LEU A 115 17.75 0.72 5.15
CA LEU A 115 18.10 -0.35 4.21
C LEU A 115 18.54 0.16 2.84
N GLY A 116 18.28 1.44 2.50
CA GLY A 116 18.42 1.94 1.13
C GLY A 116 19.82 1.81 0.51
N LYS A 117 20.87 1.78 1.34
CA LYS A 117 22.26 1.63 0.88
C LYS A 117 22.64 0.19 0.50
N PHE A 118 21.92 -0.80 1.00
CA PHE A 118 22.24 -2.21 0.80
C PHE A 118 21.73 -2.71 -0.55
N ALA A 119 22.38 -3.74 -1.09
CA ALA A 119 21.87 -4.50 -2.22
C ALA A 119 20.65 -5.31 -1.78
N VAL A 120 19.58 -5.33 -2.59
CA VAL A 120 18.33 -6.03 -2.22
C VAL A 120 18.54 -7.52 -1.96
N ASN A 121 19.42 -8.15 -2.75
CA ASN A 121 19.75 -9.57 -2.63
C ASN A 121 20.52 -9.91 -1.35
N ASN A 122 21.07 -8.90 -0.67
CA ASN A 122 21.86 -9.06 0.56
C ASN A 122 21.07 -8.65 1.81
N ILE A 123 19.76 -8.40 1.70
CA ILE A 123 18.93 -8.12 2.87
C ILE A 123 18.64 -9.43 3.59
N GLY A 124 19.39 -9.70 4.65
CA GLY A 124 19.24 -10.88 5.49
C GLY A 124 18.78 -10.52 6.91
N TYR A 125 19.10 -11.39 7.86
CA TYR A 125 18.76 -11.22 9.26
C TYR A 125 19.38 -9.96 9.88
N LYS A 126 20.66 -9.70 9.60
CA LYS A 126 21.41 -8.57 10.19
C LYS A 126 20.81 -7.22 9.78
N GLU A 127 20.42 -7.08 8.52
CA GLU A 127 19.81 -5.87 7.98
C GLU A 127 18.40 -5.66 8.56
N LEU A 128 17.63 -6.73 8.75
CA LEU A 128 16.32 -6.65 9.40
C LEU A 128 16.43 -6.25 10.87
N GLU A 129 17.44 -6.75 11.60
CA GLU A 129 17.70 -6.33 12.98
C GLU A 129 18.08 -4.84 13.06
N LEU A 130 18.88 -4.36 12.10
CA LEU A 130 19.19 -2.92 11.97
C LEU A 130 17.91 -2.10 11.75
N LEU A 131 16.99 -2.60 10.94
CA LEU A 131 15.69 -1.96 10.72
C LEU A 131 14.84 -1.91 11.99
N ASP A 132 14.81 -2.99 12.77
CA ASP A 132 14.07 -3.02 14.03
C ASP A 132 14.64 -2.03 15.06
N LYS A 133 15.97 -1.95 15.19
CA LYS A 133 16.65 -0.93 16.02
C LYS A 133 16.30 0.49 15.56
N ALA A 134 16.30 0.74 14.25
CA ALA A 134 15.94 2.04 13.70
C ALA A 134 14.46 2.40 13.93
N ARG A 135 13.55 1.43 13.86
CA ARG A 135 12.12 1.62 14.17
C ARG A 135 11.92 2.01 15.63
N ILE A 136 12.53 1.28 16.57
CA ILE A 136 12.42 1.57 18.00
C ILE A 136 12.97 2.97 18.30
N LYS A 137 14.16 3.31 17.77
CA LYS A 137 14.76 4.63 17.95
C LYS A 137 13.87 5.75 17.43
N LYS A 138 13.21 5.56 16.29
CA LYS A 138 12.40 6.60 15.63
C LYS A 138 10.98 6.71 16.18
N MET A 139 10.42 5.62 16.70
CA MET A 139 9.10 5.60 17.32
C MET A 139 9.13 5.89 18.82
N GLU A 140 10.33 5.87 19.43
CA GLU A 140 10.57 6.01 20.88
C GLU A 140 9.83 4.97 21.73
N LYS A 141 9.28 3.93 21.07
CA LYS A 141 8.55 2.83 21.68
C LYS A 141 8.64 1.59 20.81
N GLN A 142 8.39 0.44 21.42
CA GLN A 142 8.32 -0.81 20.67
C GLN A 142 7.09 -0.81 19.73
N PRO A 143 7.26 -1.10 18.44
CA PRO A 143 6.14 -1.23 17.51
C PRO A 143 5.17 -2.33 17.96
N THR A 144 3.87 -2.10 17.75
CA THR A 144 2.86 -3.13 17.96
C THR A 144 2.95 -4.19 16.86
N ARG A 145 2.41 -5.39 17.13
CA ARG A 145 2.34 -6.46 16.13
C ARG A 145 1.63 -6.02 14.85
N SER A 146 0.55 -5.23 14.95
CA SER A 146 -0.18 -4.72 13.78
C SER A 146 0.66 -3.77 12.92
N THR A 147 1.42 -2.87 13.55
CA THR A 147 2.36 -2.00 12.82
C THR A 147 3.45 -2.80 12.11
N LEU A 148 4.02 -3.82 12.78
CA LEU A 148 5.01 -4.69 12.15
C LEU A 148 4.44 -5.50 10.99
N LEU A 149 3.20 -5.99 11.09
CA LEU A 149 2.54 -6.69 9.98
C LEU A 149 2.34 -5.78 8.77
N ASN A 150 1.90 -4.54 8.98
CA ASN A 150 1.78 -3.56 7.89
C ASN A 150 3.15 -3.26 7.26
N HIS A 151 4.19 -3.09 8.08
CA HIS A 151 5.55 -2.90 7.59
C HIS A 151 6.07 -4.13 6.82
N ASN A 152 5.79 -5.33 7.28
CA ASN A 152 6.19 -6.57 6.63
C ASN A 152 5.47 -6.76 5.29
N ALA A 153 4.21 -6.36 5.18
CA ALA A 153 3.48 -6.35 3.91
C ALA A 153 4.16 -5.42 2.89
N ALA A 154 4.58 -4.22 3.31
CA ALA A 154 5.31 -3.30 2.46
C ALA A 154 6.70 -3.84 2.04
N LEU A 155 7.43 -4.49 2.95
CA LEU A 155 8.70 -5.18 2.62
C LEU A 155 8.48 -6.31 1.61
N LYS A 156 7.43 -7.10 1.78
CA LYS A 156 7.07 -8.18 0.86
C LYS A 156 6.87 -7.65 -0.56
N MET A 157 6.15 -6.54 -0.73
CA MET A 157 5.97 -5.93 -2.06
C MET A 157 7.29 -5.50 -2.70
N ILE A 158 8.26 -5.03 -1.92
CA ILE A 158 9.58 -4.67 -2.43
C ILE A 158 10.36 -5.91 -2.86
N PHE A 159 10.35 -6.97 -2.06
CA PHE A 159 11.01 -8.22 -2.42
C PHE A 159 10.34 -8.89 -3.63
N ASP A 160 9.01 -8.89 -3.71
CA ASP A 160 8.27 -9.39 -4.87
C ASP A 160 8.66 -8.63 -6.14
N GLU A 161 8.76 -7.30 -6.08
CA GLU A 161 9.22 -6.47 -7.20
C GLU A 161 10.68 -6.76 -7.58
N ALA A 162 11.54 -7.02 -6.59
CA ALA A 162 12.94 -7.36 -6.81
C ALA A 162 13.10 -8.71 -7.52
N ILE A 163 12.35 -9.72 -7.09
CA ILE A 163 12.34 -11.06 -7.67
C ILE A 163 11.72 -11.02 -9.06
N TYR A 164 10.59 -10.32 -9.23
CA TYR A 164 9.97 -10.12 -10.53
C TYR A 164 10.94 -9.51 -11.55
N LYS A 165 11.77 -8.56 -11.13
CA LYS A 165 12.81 -7.94 -11.98
C LYS A 165 14.11 -8.76 -12.08
N GLY A 166 14.26 -9.83 -11.30
CA GLY A 166 15.45 -10.70 -11.29
C GLY A 166 16.65 -10.09 -10.56
N TYR A 167 16.40 -9.13 -9.67
CA TYR A 167 17.42 -8.51 -8.82
C TYR A 167 17.64 -9.24 -7.49
N MET A 168 16.78 -10.21 -7.20
CA MET A 168 16.80 -11.03 -6.01
C MET A 168 16.28 -12.42 -6.39
N VAL A 169 16.80 -13.45 -5.73
CA VAL A 169 16.29 -14.82 -5.87
C VAL A 169 15.41 -15.17 -4.68
N GLU A 170 14.40 -16.01 -4.92
CA GLU A 170 13.42 -16.38 -3.90
C GLU A 170 14.08 -17.04 -2.67
N LEU A 171 15.15 -17.83 -2.89
CA LEU A 171 15.96 -18.45 -1.82
C LEU A 171 16.57 -17.45 -0.85
N ASN A 172 16.91 -16.24 -1.33
CA ASN A 172 17.49 -15.19 -0.50
C ASN A 172 16.43 -14.34 0.20
N ARG A 173 15.13 -14.62 0.00
CA ARG A 173 14.05 -13.88 0.66
C ARG A 173 14.12 -14.10 2.16
N PRO A 174 14.34 -13.05 2.98
CA PRO A 174 14.38 -13.21 4.40
C PRO A 174 12.97 -13.49 4.95
N LYS A 175 12.90 -14.34 5.98
CA LYS A 175 11.64 -14.58 6.71
C LYS A 175 11.31 -13.37 7.57
N LEU A 176 10.15 -12.77 7.31
CA LEU A 176 9.65 -11.61 8.05
C LEU A 176 8.79 -12.08 9.24
N VAL A 177 9.25 -11.84 10.46
CA VAL A 177 8.53 -12.22 11.70
C VAL A 177 8.07 -10.95 12.42
N ALA A 178 6.83 -10.93 12.89
CA ALA A 178 6.28 -9.82 13.66
C ALA A 178 6.37 -10.08 15.17
N LYS A 179 7.56 -9.84 15.76
CA LYS A 179 7.81 -9.93 17.22
C LYS A 179 7.48 -8.62 17.95
N GLY A 180 6.28 -8.08 17.71
CA GLY A 180 5.83 -6.80 18.31
C GLY A 180 5.03 -7.01 19.58
N LYS A 181 4.85 -5.95 20.38
CA LYS A 181 3.94 -5.98 21.55
C LYS A 181 2.55 -6.40 21.07
N ALA A 182 1.92 -7.34 21.79
CA ALA A 182 0.54 -7.72 21.54
C ALA A 182 -0.36 -6.48 21.64
N SER A 183 -1.38 -6.41 20.78
CA SER A 183 -2.37 -5.35 20.92
C SER A 183 -3.15 -5.59 22.20
N GLU A 184 -3.24 -4.57 23.04
CA GLU A 184 -4.22 -4.57 24.12
C GLU A 184 -5.61 -4.43 23.51
N ARG A 185 -6.58 -5.20 24.03
CA ARG A 185 -7.99 -5.08 23.63
C ARG A 185 -8.48 -3.73 24.13
N ARG A 186 -9.12 -2.95 23.27
CA ARG A 186 -9.77 -1.70 23.69
C ARG A 186 -10.92 -2.04 24.63
N ALA A 187 -11.13 -1.23 25.67
CA ALA A 187 -12.29 -1.38 26.54
C ALA A 187 -13.57 -1.30 25.70
N GLU A 188 -14.54 -2.15 26.02
CA GLU A 188 -15.85 -2.18 25.38
C GLU A 188 -16.84 -1.43 26.25
N PHE A 189 -17.75 -0.70 25.63
CA PHE A 189 -18.82 -0.04 26.36
C PHE A 189 -19.75 -1.09 26.96
N THR A 190 -19.95 -1.01 28.26
CA THR A 190 -20.96 -1.78 28.97
C THR A 190 -22.37 -1.27 28.63
N LEU A 191 -23.36 -2.10 28.88
CA LEU A 191 -24.75 -1.72 28.63
C LEU A 191 -25.20 -0.54 29.50
N ASP A 192 -24.66 -0.42 30.72
CA ASP A 192 -24.94 0.74 31.59
C ASP A 192 -24.25 2.01 31.11
N GLU A 193 -23.02 1.93 30.60
CA GLU A 193 -22.35 3.07 29.96
C GLU A 193 -23.08 3.52 28.70
N THR A 194 -23.57 2.61 27.86
CA THR A 194 -24.36 2.99 26.67
C THR A 194 -25.69 3.65 27.05
N ARG A 195 -26.37 3.17 28.10
CA ARG A 195 -27.57 3.84 28.65
C ARG A 195 -27.24 5.23 29.17
N ALA A 196 -26.15 5.36 29.93
CA ALA A 196 -25.71 6.65 30.46
C ALA A 196 -25.34 7.64 29.35
N ILE A 197 -24.73 7.18 28.25
CA ILE A 197 -24.48 8.01 27.06
C ILE A 197 -25.82 8.45 26.45
N LYS A 198 -26.75 7.51 26.22
CA LYS A 198 -28.08 7.82 25.65
C LYS A 198 -28.86 8.84 26.48
N SER A 199 -28.87 8.70 27.81
CA SER A 199 -29.61 9.60 28.71
C SER A 199 -29.00 11.00 28.83
N ASN A 200 -27.70 11.16 28.57
CA ASN A 200 -27.00 12.44 28.72
C ASN A 200 -26.97 13.30 27.45
N PHE A 201 -27.38 12.76 26.29
CA PHE A 201 -27.34 13.50 25.02
C PHE A 201 -28.14 14.80 25.06
N GLU A 202 -29.35 14.79 25.62
CA GLU A 202 -30.21 15.99 25.65
C GLU A 202 -29.58 17.12 26.46
N ALA A 203 -29.03 16.80 27.63
CA ALA A 203 -28.31 17.78 28.46
C ALA A 203 -27.02 18.26 27.76
N TRP A 204 -26.31 17.38 27.06
CA TRP A 204 -25.10 17.72 26.31
C TRP A 204 -25.39 18.61 25.09
N ILE A 205 -26.48 18.37 24.36
CA ILE A 205 -26.92 19.19 23.24
C ILE A 205 -27.29 20.60 23.72
N LYS A 206 -28.06 20.72 24.82
CA LYS A 206 -28.46 22.02 25.41
C LYS A 206 -27.27 22.86 25.89
N LYS A 207 -26.19 22.22 26.31
CA LYS A 207 -24.92 22.89 26.68
C LYS A 207 -24.09 23.33 25.45
N GLY A 208 -24.61 23.15 24.23
CA GLY A 208 -23.95 23.59 23.01
C GLY A 208 -23.99 25.09 22.81
N ARG A 209 -22.97 25.62 22.13
CA ARG A 209 -23.04 26.94 21.50
C ARG A 209 -24.01 26.88 20.33
N ALA A 210 -24.62 28.01 19.95
CA ALA A 210 -25.67 28.07 18.93
C ALA A 210 -25.29 27.39 17.60
N ASP A 211 -24.03 27.54 17.17
CA ASP A 211 -23.44 26.93 15.98
C ASP A 211 -23.20 25.41 16.10
N SER A 212 -23.14 24.88 17.31
CA SER A 212 -22.84 23.46 17.58
C SER A 212 -24.07 22.61 17.91
N VAL A 213 -25.23 23.21 18.17
CA VAL A 213 -26.44 22.48 18.61
C VAL A 213 -26.88 21.45 17.56
N GLU A 214 -26.99 21.86 16.30
CA GLU A 214 -27.42 20.97 15.22
C GLU A 214 -26.41 19.84 14.95
N LEU A 215 -25.10 20.14 15.00
CA LEU A 215 -24.03 19.14 14.93
C LEU A 215 -24.11 18.11 16.06
N ARG A 216 -24.47 18.55 17.27
CA ARG A 216 -24.64 17.63 18.42
C ARG A 216 -25.90 16.77 18.29
N LYS A 217 -27.00 17.31 17.75
CA LYS A 217 -28.19 16.50 17.40
C LYS A 217 -27.86 15.43 16.37
N LEU A 218 -27.12 15.81 15.31
CA LEU A 218 -26.66 14.86 14.30
C LEU A 218 -25.77 13.76 14.89
N MET A 219 -24.84 14.13 15.79
CA MET A 219 -24.00 13.15 16.49
C MET A 219 -24.83 12.19 17.36
N ARG A 220 -25.84 12.69 18.07
CA ARG A 220 -26.78 11.86 18.84
C ARG A 220 -27.42 10.82 17.91
N ASP A 221 -28.04 11.27 16.82
CA ASP A 221 -28.75 10.40 15.89
C ASP A 221 -27.81 9.38 15.24
N TYR A 222 -26.60 9.80 14.86
CA TYR A 222 -25.54 8.92 14.37
C TYR A 222 -25.15 7.82 15.38
N VAL A 223 -25.02 8.16 16.66
CA VAL A 223 -24.74 7.18 17.72
C VAL A 223 -25.90 6.22 17.93
N TYR A 224 -27.16 6.67 17.84
CA TYR A 224 -28.31 5.76 17.89
C TYR A 224 -28.27 4.74 16.77
N VAL A 225 -28.07 5.19 15.52
CA VAL A 225 -27.96 4.29 14.37
C VAL A 225 -26.79 3.31 14.53
N LEU A 226 -25.64 3.75 15.03
CA LEU A 226 -24.50 2.87 15.33
C LEU A 226 -24.86 1.76 16.32
N LEU A 227 -25.53 2.12 17.42
CA LEU A 227 -25.89 1.17 18.47
C LEU A 227 -26.98 0.19 18.02
N ASP A 228 -27.92 0.64 17.20
CA ASP A 228 -29.07 -0.17 16.80
C ASP A 228 -28.76 -1.07 15.58
N THR A 229 -27.83 -0.66 14.70
CA THR A 229 -27.50 -1.42 13.48
C THR A 229 -26.18 -2.19 13.54
N GLY A 230 -25.24 -1.76 14.40
CA GLY A 230 -23.87 -2.30 14.41
C GLY A 230 -23.05 -1.97 13.16
N ALA A 231 -23.49 -1.02 12.33
CA ALA A 231 -22.78 -0.58 11.13
C ALA A 231 -21.40 0.00 11.46
N ARG A 232 -20.44 -0.06 10.51
CA ARG A 232 -19.11 0.50 10.78
C ARG A 232 -19.16 2.02 10.81
N PRO A 233 -18.52 2.65 11.81
CA PRO A 233 -18.40 4.10 11.82
C PRO A 233 -17.56 4.57 10.63
N GLY A 234 -17.99 5.67 10.00
CA GLY A 234 -17.33 6.25 8.83
C GLY A 234 -18.16 6.07 7.56
N LYS A 235 -17.53 5.57 6.49
CA LYS A 235 -18.09 5.59 5.13
C LYS A 235 -19.50 4.97 5.05
N GLU A 236 -19.71 3.82 5.71
CA GLU A 236 -20.98 3.09 5.64
C GLU A 236 -22.18 3.92 6.14
N LEU A 237 -22.03 4.64 7.26
CA LEU A 237 -23.11 5.46 7.82
C LEU A 237 -23.12 6.91 7.31
N LEU A 238 -21.96 7.49 7.00
CA LEU A 238 -21.87 8.86 6.49
C LEU A 238 -22.34 8.98 5.03
N GLU A 239 -22.27 7.90 4.25
CA GLU A 239 -22.78 7.87 2.87
C GLU A 239 -24.17 7.21 2.77
N LEU A 240 -24.85 6.98 3.90
CA LEU A 240 -26.19 6.43 3.94
C LEU A 240 -27.18 7.40 3.28
N LYS A 241 -27.92 6.89 2.28
CA LYS A 241 -28.93 7.65 1.52
C LYS A 241 -30.33 7.14 1.85
N TRP A 242 -31.32 8.02 1.69
CA TRP A 242 -32.73 7.66 1.85
C TRP A 242 -33.16 6.50 0.94
N THR A 243 -32.57 6.37 -0.26
CA THR A 243 -32.84 5.24 -1.18
C THR A 243 -32.39 3.88 -0.65
N GLN A 244 -31.59 3.84 0.41
CA GLN A 244 -31.11 2.62 1.07
C GLN A 244 -31.95 2.26 2.30
N LEU A 245 -32.97 3.05 2.61
CA LEU A 245 -33.87 2.85 3.75
C LEU A 245 -35.25 2.43 3.26
N GLU A 246 -35.78 1.35 3.83
CA GLU A 246 -37.15 0.90 3.62
C GLU A 246 -37.93 1.07 4.93
N LEU A 247 -38.93 1.95 4.92
CA LEU A 247 -39.80 2.15 6.07
C LEU A 247 -40.92 1.11 6.04
N LYS A 248 -40.79 0.07 6.86
CA LYS A 248 -41.86 -0.91 7.06
C LYS A 248 -42.77 -0.46 8.20
N MET A 249 -43.98 -0.05 7.86
CA MET A 249 -45.03 0.18 8.84
C MET A 249 -45.76 -1.13 9.16
N TYR A 250 -45.86 -1.47 10.44
CA TYR A 250 -46.67 -2.59 10.94
C TYR A 250 -47.89 -2.03 11.69
N PRO A 251 -48.92 -1.52 11.00
CA PRO A 251 -50.07 -0.92 11.67
C PRO A 251 -50.85 -1.97 12.43
N THR A 252 -51.12 -1.71 13.71
CA THR A 252 -52.07 -2.50 14.49
C THR A 252 -53.47 -1.95 14.24
N ILE A 253 -54.24 -2.60 13.37
CA ILE A 253 -55.59 -2.16 13.03
C ILE A 253 -56.52 -2.52 14.20
N LYS A 254 -56.96 -1.52 14.96
CA LYS A 254 -58.07 -1.66 15.91
C LYS A 254 -59.37 -1.30 15.21
N LYS A 255 -60.33 -2.24 15.14
CA LYS A 255 -61.68 -1.96 14.66
C LYS A 255 -62.40 -1.06 15.68
N THR A 256 -62.52 0.24 15.39
CA THR A 256 -63.20 1.23 16.22
C THR A 256 -64.68 1.39 15.91
N GLY A 257 -65.21 0.72 14.87
CA GLY A 257 -66.62 0.80 14.48
C GLY A 257 -67.06 2.15 13.90
N MET A 258 -66.16 3.13 13.82
CA MET A 258 -66.37 4.42 13.17
C MET A 258 -65.77 4.37 11.76
N ILE A 259 -66.59 4.64 10.75
CA ILE A 259 -66.14 4.86 9.38
C ILE A 259 -66.01 6.37 9.22
N GLU A 260 -64.79 6.89 9.23
CA GLU A 260 -64.55 8.29 8.83
C GLU A 260 -64.78 8.40 7.31
N ALA A 261 -65.52 9.41 6.89
CA ALA A 261 -65.70 9.70 5.47
C ALA A 261 -64.35 10.11 4.84
N PRO A 262 -64.10 9.78 3.56
CA PRO A 262 -62.87 10.17 2.88
C PRO A 262 -62.72 11.70 2.93
N ASN A 263 -61.58 12.18 3.41
CA ASN A 263 -61.24 13.60 3.32
C ASN A 263 -60.89 13.91 1.86
N GLU A 264 -61.53 14.92 1.25
CA GLU A 264 -61.39 15.30 -0.17
C GLU A 264 -59.99 15.85 -0.55
N TYR A 265 -59.01 15.78 0.36
CA TYR A 265 -57.63 16.22 0.15
C TYR A 265 -56.62 15.15 0.59
N ASP A 266 -56.61 13.97 -0.04
CA ASP A 266 -55.45 13.05 0.01
C ASP A 266 -54.65 13.20 -1.28
N ASP A 267 -53.77 14.21 -1.32
CA ASP A 267 -52.80 14.48 -2.40
C ASP A 267 -51.62 13.49 -2.33
N ARG A 268 -51.92 12.20 -2.16
CA ARG A 268 -50.97 11.13 -2.42
C ARG A 268 -50.97 10.91 -3.92
N GLY A 269 -50.14 11.72 -4.59
CA GLY A 269 -49.79 11.58 -5.99
C GLY A 269 -49.70 10.11 -6.38
N SER A 270 -50.62 9.72 -7.25
CA SER A 270 -50.64 8.42 -7.89
C SER A 270 -49.44 8.33 -8.83
N GLU A 271 -48.33 7.80 -8.34
CA GLU A 271 -47.33 7.20 -9.23
C GLU A 271 -47.72 5.74 -9.47
N THR A 272 -48.33 5.52 -10.62
CA THR A 272 -48.58 4.22 -11.24
C THR A 272 -47.27 3.46 -11.49
N LEU A 273 -47.35 2.14 -11.30
CA LEU A 273 -46.35 1.10 -11.59
C LEU A 273 -45.62 1.25 -12.92
#